data_AF-A0A6H5GSQ3-F1
#
_entry.id   AF-A0A6H5GSQ3-F1
#
_cell.length_a   1.000
_cell.length_b   1.000
_cell.length_c   1.000
_cell.angle_alpha   90.00
_cell.angle_beta   90.00
_cell.angle_gamma   90.00
#
_symmetry.space_group_name_H-M   'P 1'
#
loop_
_entity.id
_entity.type
_entity.pdbx_description
1 polymer ?
#
loop_
_entity_poly.entity_id
_entity_poly.type
_entity_poly.pdbx_seq_one_letter_code
_entity_poly.pdbx_strand_id
1 'polypeptide(L)' 'MLPERESTRVEVDISYTIEHEGYNRLSLQNDIALLVLASPIPFNQNIGPVCLPTRQLSLVGQWIKVL' A
#
# COMPACT_ATOMS: atom_id res chain seq x y z
N MET A 1 8.86 -12.64 32.97
CA MET A 1 8.91 -11.40 32.16
C MET A 1 8.38 -11.76 30.78
N LEU A 2 7.10 -11.50 30.51
CA LEU A 2 6.52 -11.70 29.18
C LEU A 2 6.84 -10.44 28.35
N PRO A 3 7.28 -10.57 27.09
CA PRO A 3 7.61 -9.41 26.29
C PRO A 3 6.33 -8.59 26.08
N GLU A 4 6.45 -7.27 26.30
CA GLU A 4 5.40 -6.34 25.92
C GLU A 4 5.04 -6.56 24.45
N ARG A 5 3.74 -6.52 24.16
CA ARG A 5 3.15 -6.84 22.86
C ARG A 5 3.93 -6.15 21.74
N GLU A 6 4.55 -6.93 20.87
CA GLU A 6 5.09 -6.44 19.60
C GLU A 6 3.89 -5.89 18.80
N SER A 7 3.69 -4.57 18.84
CA SER A 7 2.57 -3.95 18.14
C SER A 7 2.83 -4.04 16.65
N THR A 8 2.11 -4.92 15.96
CA THR A 8 2.16 -5.06 14.50
C THR A 8 1.61 -3.83 13.77
N ARG A 9 0.93 -2.94 14.49
CA ARG A 9 0.30 -1.74 13.95
C ARG A 9 1.18 -0.52 14.19
N VAL A 10 1.44 0.22 13.12
CA VAL A 10 2.07 1.55 13.14
C VAL A 10 1.08 2.53 12.54
N GLU A 11 0.85 3.65 13.23
CA GLU A 11 0.05 4.77 12.74
C GLU A 11 1.01 5.89 12.32
N VAL A 12 0.82 6.42 11.10
CA VAL A 12 1.61 7.52 10.55
C VAL A 12 0.67 8.50 9.86
N ASP A 13 0.87 9.79 10.10
CA ASP A 13 0.11 10.83 9.44
C ASP A 13 0.45 10.94 7.95
N ILE A 14 -0.52 11.39 7.16
CA ILE A 14 -0.33 11.69 5.74
C ILE A 14 0.16 13.13 5.61
N SER A 15 1.27 13.31 4.90
CA SER A 15 1.77 14.64 4.52
C SER A 15 0.90 15.25 3.43
N TYR A 16 0.64 14.49 2.36
CA TYR A 16 -0.27 14.86 1.28
C TYR A 16 -0.66 13.66 0.42
N THR A 17 -1.69 13.85 -0.39
CA THR A 17 -2.25 12.85 -1.31
C THR A 17 -2.05 13.29 -2.75
N ILE A 18 -1.69 12.35 -3.63
CA ILE A 18 -1.59 12.55 -5.07
C ILE A 18 -2.61 11.64 -5.75
N GLU A 19 -3.69 12.20 -6.25
CA GLU A 19 -4.67 11.48 -7.05
C GLU A 19 -4.20 11.38 -8.51
N HIS A 20 -4.55 10.29 -9.18
CA HIS A 20 -4.28 10.17 -10.61
C HIS A 20 -5.03 11.27 -11.37
N GLU A 21 -4.33 12.06 -12.19
CA GLU A 21 -4.90 13.23 -12.90
C GLU A 21 -6.11 12.89 -13.79
N GLY A 22 -6.14 11.68 -14.32
CA GLY A 22 -7.23 11.14 -15.13
C GLY A 22 -8.31 10.38 -14.34
N TYR A 23 -8.33 10.45 -13.00
CA TYR A 23 -9.35 9.77 -12.21
C TYR A 23 -10.75 10.28 -12.56
N ASN A 24 -11.66 9.35 -12.86
CA ASN A 24 -13.04 9.67 -13.18
C ASN A 24 -14.00 8.95 -12.24
N ARG A 25 -14.64 9.69 -11.35
CA ARG A 25 -15.52 9.13 -10.31
C ARG A 25 -16.75 8.39 -10.83
N LEU A 26 -17.24 8.69 -12.04
CA LEU A 26 -18.43 8.04 -12.60
C LEU A 26 -18.08 6.70 -13.26
N SER A 27 -16.98 6.65 -14.00
CA SER A 27 -16.53 5.46 -14.74
C SER A 27 -15.54 4.60 -13.96
N LEU A 28 -15.01 5.11 -12.86
CA LEU A 28 -13.92 4.50 -12.06
C LEU A 28 -12.64 4.26 -12.87
N GLN A 29 -12.46 4.96 -13.99
CA GLN A 29 -11.20 4.92 -14.72
C GLN A 29 -10.10 5.59 -13.91
N ASN A 30 -8.92 4.98 -13.96
CA ASN A 30 -7.71 5.42 -13.25
C ASN A 30 -7.91 5.56 -11.73
N ASP A 31 -8.62 4.62 -11.11
CA ASP A 31 -8.86 4.56 -9.67
C ASP A 31 -7.59 4.13 -8.90
N ILE A 32 -6.66 5.07 -8.75
CA ILE A 32 -5.39 4.91 -8.04
C ILE A 32 -4.90 6.24 -7.48
N ALA A 33 -4.26 6.21 -6.30
CA ALA A 33 -3.64 7.37 -5.68
C ALA A 33 -2.38 6.98 -4.90
N LEU A 34 -1.51 7.95 -4.64
CA LEU A 34 -0.36 7.82 -3.74
C LEU A 34 -0.61 8.62 -2.47
N LEU A 35 -0.35 7.99 -1.31
CA LEU A 35 -0.33 8.67 -0.02
C LEU A 35 1.13 8.86 0.39
N VAL A 36 1.56 10.12 0.53
CA VAL A 36 2.91 10.44 0.99
C VAL A 36 2.89 10.59 2.50
N LEU A 37 3.63 9.73 3.19
CA LEU A 37 3.69 9.72 4.66
C LEU A 37 4.46 10.93 5.20
N ALA A 38 4.03 11.45 6.34
CA ALA A 38 4.71 12.54 7.05
C ALA A 38 6.06 12.11 7.66
N SER A 39 6.24 10.81 7.92
CA SER A 39 7.50 10.25 8.39
C SER A 39 7.72 8.83 7.82
N PRO A 40 8.98 8.38 7.71
CA PRO A 40 9.29 7.01 7.30
C PRO A 40 8.80 5.97 8.30
N ILE A 41 8.29 4.84 7.81
CA ILE A 41 7.92 3.69 8.66
C ILE A 41 9.15 2.78 8.85
N PRO A 42 9.49 2.38 10.09
CA PRO A 42 10.54 1.40 10.32
C PRO A 42 10.10 0.01 9.84
N PHE A 43 10.92 -0.60 8.98
CA PHE A 43 10.67 -1.97 8.51
C PHE A 43 11.03 -3.01 9.55
N ASN A 44 10.27 -4.09 9.58
CA ASN A 44 10.48 -5.23 10.46
C ASN A 44 9.94 -6.51 9.81
N GLN A 45 9.82 -7.60 10.58
CA GLN A 45 9.33 -8.89 10.08
C GLN A 45 7.87 -8.85 9.60
N ASN A 46 7.10 -7.83 10.00
CA ASN A 46 5.68 -7.67 9.69
C ASN A 46 5.39 -6.44 8.81
N ILE A 47 6.37 -5.57 8.56
CA ILE A 47 6.20 -4.30 7.85
C ILE A 47 7.31 -4.16 6.81
N GLY A 48 6.92 -4.10 5.54
CA GLY A 48 7.83 -3.89 4.42
C GLY A 48 7.08 -3.52 3.14
N PRO A 49 7.82 -3.12 2.09
CA PRO A 49 7.21 -2.74 0.82
C PRO A 49 6.76 -3.96 0.01
N VAL A 50 5.77 -3.75 -0.85
CA VAL A 50 5.41 -4.70 -1.91
C VAL A 50 6.07 -4.29 -3.23
N CYS A 51 6.41 -5.27 -4.07
CA CYS A 51 6.94 -5.01 -5.40
C CYS A 51 5.84 -4.51 -6.33
N LEU A 52 6.14 -3.47 -7.13
CA LEU A 52 5.28 -3.09 -8.24
C LEU A 52 5.44 -4.06 -9.43
N PRO A 53 4.36 -4.33 -10.18
CA PRO A 53 4.46 -5.15 -11.39
C PRO A 53 5.34 -4.45 -12.44
N THR A 54 6.31 -5.18 -12.98
CA THR A 54 7.22 -4.64 -14.02
C THR A 54 6.66 -4.81 -15.43
N ARG A 55 5.56 -5.54 -15.58
CA ARG A 55 4.87 -5.85 -16.84
C ARG A 55 3.38 -6.07 -16.59
N GLN A 56 2.57 -5.98 -17.65
CA GLN A 56 1.18 -6.42 -17.59
C GLN A 56 1.13 -7.93 -17.40
N LEU A 57 0.61 -8.36 -16.25
CA LEU A 57 0.39 -9.76 -15.94
C LEU A 57 -1.05 -10.11 -16.24
N SER A 58 -1.28 -11.10 -17.11
CA SER A 58 -2.60 -11.70 -17.22
C SER A 58 -2.79 -12.66 -16.04
N LEU A 59 -3.61 -12.23 -15.08
CA LEU A 59 -3.86 -12.96 -13.85
C LEU A 59 -5.24 -13.63 -13.86
N VAL A 60 -5.87 -13.70 -15.04
CA VAL A 60 -7.18 -14.32 -15.21
C VAL A 60 -7.10 -15.79 -14.79
N GLY A 61 -7.92 -16.17 -13.82
CA GLY A 61 -7.96 -17.53 -13.28
C GLY A 61 -6.81 -17.87 -12.30
N GLN A 62 -5.97 -16.90 -11.94
CA GLN A 62 -4.88 -17.10 -10.97
C GLN A 62 -5.32 -16.65 -9.57
N TRP A 63 -5.00 -17.46 -8.56
CA TRP A 63 -5.13 -17.05 -7.16
C TRP A 63 -3.85 -16.35 -6.73
N ILE A 64 -3.97 -15.08 -6.34
CA ILE A 64 -2.84 -14.31 -5.83
C ILE A 64 -3.05 -14.10 -4.35
N LYS A 65 -2.07 -14.54 -3.57
CA LYS A 65 -1.97 -14.15 -2.17
C LYS A 65 -1.33 -12.77 -2.13
N VAL A 66 -2.14 -11.75 -1.85
CA VAL A 66 -1.62 -10.45 -1.42
C VAL A 66 -1.13 -10.69 0.02
N LEU A 67 0.18 -10.66 0.20
CA LEU A 67 0.82 -10.83 1.52
C LEU A 67 0.57 -9.62 2.40
#